data_AF-A0A451AXV9-F1
#
_entry.id   AF-A0A451AXV9-F1
#
_cell.length_a   1.000
_cell.length_b   1.000
_cell.length_c   1.000
_cell.angle_alpha   90.00
_cell.angle_beta   90.00
_cell.angle_gamma   90.00
#
_symmetry.space_group_name_H-M   'P 1'
#
loop_
_entity.id
_entity.type
_entity.pdbx_description
1 polymer ?
#
loop_
_entity_poly.entity_id
_entity_poly.type
_entity_poly.pdbx_seq_one_letter_code
_entity_poly.pdbx_strand_id
1 'polypeptide(L)'
;MPYQNIDASLSPEDIEAIKGAFALITEKMPFLVELTVKERRSTFKAGPDSVSFIQNALNAAQDHPDILPAGFGMEAFKNDVDLFTVLTDIGTIVASVASEVDDTRLAVGGEAM
;
A
#
# COMPACT_ATOMS: atom_id res chain seq x y z
N MET A 1 5.55 31.28 -1.61
CA MET A 1 5.37 29.83 -1.90
C MET A 1 3.88 29.61 -2.15
N PRO A 2 3.45 28.67 -3.02
CA PRO A 2 2.02 28.50 -3.33
C PRO A 2 1.17 28.05 -2.13
N TYR A 3 1.80 27.46 -1.10
CA TYR A 3 1.18 27.11 0.18
C TYR A 3 1.74 28.05 1.25
N GLN A 4 1.01 29.13 1.55
CA GLN A 4 1.35 30.10 2.60
C GLN A 4 0.06 30.49 3.35
N ASN A 5 0.15 30.59 4.67
CA ASN A 5 -0.91 30.89 5.63
C ASN A 5 -1.93 29.75 5.77
N ILE A 6 -1.47 28.57 6.15
CA ILE A 6 -2.37 27.43 6.42
C ILE A 6 -3.01 27.64 7.80
N ASP A 7 -4.21 28.23 7.81
CA ASP A 7 -5.05 28.40 9.01
C ASP A 7 -6.15 27.33 9.05
N ALA A 8 -5.76 26.11 9.41
CA ALA A 8 -6.66 24.97 9.52
C ALA A 8 -6.62 24.39 10.93
N SER A 9 -7.78 23.94 11.43
CA SER A 9 -7.89 23.25 12.71
C SER A 9 -8.67 21.94 12.53
N LEU A 10 -8.28 20.91 13.28
CA LEU A 10 -9.06 19.68 13.40
C LEU A 10 -9.83 19.70 14.71
N SER A 11 -11.11 19.29 14.67
CA SER A 11 -11.87 19.06 15.88
C SER A 11 -11.37 17.81 16.63
N PRO A 12 -11.54 17.71 17.95
CA PRO A 12 -11.20 16.49 18.69
C PRO A 12 -11.95 15.25 18.19
N GLU A 13 -13.17 15.43 17.69
CA GLU A 13 -14.01 14.36 17.12
C GLU A 13 -13.40 13.81 15.83
N ASP A 14 -12.94 14.70 14.93
CA ASP A 14 -12.30 14.31 13.67
C ASP A 14 -10.97 13.60 13.91
N ILE A 15 -10.19 14.03 14.91
CA ILE A 15 -8.92 13.38 15.28
C ILE A 15 -9.16 11.93 15.70
N GLU A 16 -10.15 11.70 16.56
CA GLU A 16 -10.48 10.35 17.02
C GLU A 16 -11.07 9.50 15.89
N ALA A 17 -11.89 10.09 15.00
CA ALA A 17 -12.39 9.40 13.82
C ALA A 17 -11.27 8.96 12.88
N ILE A 18 -10.28 9.82 12.62
CA ILE A 18 -9.12 9.50 11.76
C ILE A 18 -8.28 8.38 12.39
N LYS A 19 -7.97 8.45 13.69
CA LYS A 19 -7.26 7.37 14.38
C LYS A 19 -8.05 6.05 14.36
N GLY A 20 -9.37 6.14 14.54
CA GLY A 20 -10.28 4.99 14.43
C GLY A 20 -10.24 4.35 13.05
N ALA A 21 -10.17 5.14 11.98
CA ALA A 21 -10.03 4.63 10.62
C ALA A 21 -8.71 3.88 10.42
N PHE A 22 -7.59 4.39 10.94
CA PHE A 22 -6.31 3.65 10.90
C PHE A 22 -6.34 2.35 11.71
N ALA A 23 -7.02 2.34 12.87
CA ALA A 23 -7.23 1.11 13.64
C ALA A 23 -8.12 0.11 12.90
N LEU A 24 -9.14 0.58 12.18
CA LEU A 24 -9.99 -0.27 11.36
C LEU A 24 -9.20 -0.90 10.19
N ILE A 25 -8.30 -0.14 9.56
CA ILE A 25 -7.43 -0.63 8.49
C ILE A 25 -6.57 -1.80 9.00
N THR A 26 -5.96 -1.69 10.18
CA THR A 26 -5.14 -2.77 10.76
C THR A 26 -5.99 -3.95 11.22
N GLU A 27 -7.21 -3.73 11.70
CA GLU A 27 -8.15 -4.80 12.04
C GLU A 27 -8.59 -5.60 10.80
N LYS A 28 -8.87 -4.93 9.68
CA LYS A 28 -9.31 -5.58 8.43
C LYS A 28 -8.19 -6.23 7.65
N MET A 29 -6.94 -5.89 7.93
CA MET A 29 -5.77 -6.52 7.33
C MET A 29 -4.84 -7.11 8.41
N PRO A 30 -5.28 -8.16 9.13
CA PRO A 30 -4.51 -8.76 10.22
C PRO A 30 -3.23 -9.50 9.74
N PHE A 31 -3.06 -9.61 8.42
CA PHE A 31 -1.91 -10.23 7.75
C PHE A 31 -0.83 -9.21 7.35
N LEU A 32 -1.01 -7.92 7.63
CA LEU A 32 0.04 -6.93 7.37
C LEU A 32 1.29 -7.26 8.19
N VAL A 33 2.44 -7.16 7.54
CA VAL A 33 3.75 -7.43 8.14
C VAL A 33 4.63 -6.21 8.04
N GLU A 34 5.48 -6.03 9.06
CA GLU A 34 6.53 -5.01 9.05
C GLU A 34 7.86 -5.68 8.69
N LEU A 35 8.36 -5.38 7.50
CA LEU A 35 9.68 -5.82 7.08
C LEU A 35 10.75 -4.87 7.65
N THR A 36 11.77 -5.43 8.29
CA THR A 36 12.96 -4.68 8.71
C THR A 36 13.66 -4.06 7.49
N VAL A 37 14.52 -3.06 7.74
CA VAL A 37 15.35 -2.44 6.69
C VAL A 37 16.18 -3.49 5.93
N LYS A 38 16.68 -4.51 6.62
CA LYS A 38 17.46 -5.59 6.02
C LYS A 38 16.60 -6.46 5.10
N GLU A 39 15.42 -6.86 5.56
CA GLU A 39 14.48 -7.66 4.77
C GLU A 39 13.98 -6.90 3.55
N ARG A 40 13.64 -5.61 3.71
CA ARG A 40 13.28 -4.75 2.57
C ARG A 40 14.39 -4.66 1.54
N ARG A 41 15.66 -4.65 1.95
CA ARG A 41 16.80 -4.61 1.03
C ARG A 41 16.99 -5.92 0.27
N SER A 42 16.84 -7.07 0.95
CA SER A 42 17.03 -8.39 0.35
C SER A 42 15.81 -8.89 -0.44
N THR A 43 14.62 -8.34 -0.18
CA THR A 43 13.40 -8.74 -0.88
C THR A 43 13.39 -8.21 -2.31
N PHE A 44 13.09 -9.10 -3.26
CA PHE A 44 12.85 -8.73 -4.66
C PHE A 44 11.66 -7.77 -4.71
N LYS A 45 11.83 -6.66 -5.43
CA LYS A 45 10.80 -5.62 -5.50
C LYS A 45 10.09 -5.75 -6.83
N ALA A 46 8.80 -6.01 -6.74
CA ALA A 46 7.88 -5.75 -7.82
C ALA A 46 7.95 -4.24 -8.13
N GLY A 47 8.38 -3.89 -9.34
CA GLY A 47 8.47 -2.53 -9.84
C GLY A 47 7.10 -1.95 -10.23
N PRO A 48 7.08 -0.73 -10.78
CA PRO A 48 5.83 -0.01 -11.10
C PRO A 48 4.88 -0.79 -12.02
N ASP A 49 5.43 -1.54 -12.99
CA ASP A 49 4.66 -2.34 -13.95
C ASP A 49 4.48 -3.80 -13.52
N SER A 50 4.87 -4.17 -12.30
CA SER A 50 4.86 -5.57 -11.90
C SER A 50 3.45 -6.12 -11.65
N VAL A 51 2.45 -5.29 -11.37
CA VAL A 51 1.06 -5.76 -11.23
C VAL A 51 0.56 -6.35 -12.54
N SER A 52 0.72 -5.63 -13.65
CA SER A 52 0.27 -6.11 -14.97
C SER A 52 1.07 -7.33 -15.42
N PHE A 53 2.37 -7.38 -15.15
CA PHE A 53 3.21 -8.54 -15.42
C PHE A 53 2.73 -9.79 -14.64
N ILE A 54 2.50 -9.66 -13.33
CA ILE A 54 2.08 -10.76 -12.46
C ILE A 54 0.66 -11.23 -12.82
N GLN A 55 -0.25 -10.32 -13.17
CA GLN A 55 -1.58 -10.66 -13.68
C GLN A 55 -1.53 -11.41 -15.02
N ASN A 56 -0.67 -10.97 -15.95
CA ASN A 56 -0.46 -11.68 -17.21
C ASN A 56 0.14 -13.07 -17.00
N ALA A 57 1.05 -13.22 -16.03
CA ALA A 57 1.60 -14.52 -15.65
C ALA A 57 0.52 -15.45 -15.07
N LEU A 58 -0.42 -14.92 -14.27
CA LEU A 58 -1.58 -15.67 -13.80
C LEU A 58 -2.48 -16.13 -14.96
N ASN A 59 -2.80 -15.24 -15.89
CA ASN A 59 -3.62 -15.58 -17.06
C ASN A 59 -2.96 -16.70 -17.89
N ALA A 60 -1.67 -16.55 -18.20
CA ALA A 60 -0.92 -17.56 -18.95
C ALA A 60 -0.85 -18.90 -18.21
N ALA A 61 -0.70 -18.89 -16.88
CA ALA A 61 -0.72 -20.09 -16.05
C ALA A 61 -2.08 -20.79 -16.10
N GLN A 62 -3.18 -20.04 -16.10
CA GLN A 62 -4.55 -20.58 -16.17
C GLN A 62 -4.90 -21.12 -17.57
N ASP A 63 -4.46 -20.44 -18.63
CA ASP A 63 -4.71 -20.83 -20.02
C ASP A 63 -3.90 -22.07 -20.42
N HIS A 64 -2.72 -22.26 -19.80
CA HIS A 64 -1.79 -23.34 -20.12
C HIS A 64 -1.31 -24.07 -18.85
N PRO A 65 -2.20 -24.79 -18.12
CA PRO A 65 -1.85 -25.42 -16.85
C PRO A 65 -0.78 -26.53 -16.98
N ASP A 66 -0.64 -27.11 -18.17
CA ASP A 66 0.31 -28.16 -18.51
C ASP A 66 1.78 -27.71 -18.55
N ILE A 67 2.05 -26.41 -18.68
CA ILE A 67 3.42 -25.86 -18.60
C ILE A 67 3.93 -25.80 -17.16
N LEU A 68 3.03 -25.92 -16.18
CA LEU A 68 3.35 -25.81 -14.77
C LEU A 68 3.76 -27.17 -14.21
N PRO A 69 4.73 -27.22 -13.29
CA PRO A 69 5.09 -28.46 -12.61
C PRO A 69 3.88 -29.10 -11.91
N ALA A 70 3.85 -30.43 -11.83
CA ALA A 70 2.74 -31.19 -11.24
C ALA A 70 2.43 -30.90 -9.75
N GLY A 71 3.29 -30.13 -9.07
CA GLY A 71 3.07 -29.66 -7.68
C GLY A 71 2.81 -28.16 -7.57
N PHE A 72 2.62 -27.44 -8.67
CA PHE A 72 2.39 -26.00 -8.64
C PHE A 72 1.01 -25.67 -8.09
N GLY A 73 0.96 -24.94 -6.98
CA GLY A 73 -0.28 -24.51 -6.33
C GLY A 73 -0.90 -23.32 -7.07
N MET A 74 -1.64 -23.58 -8.15
CA MET A 74 -2.28 -22.52 -8.94
C MET A 74 -3.25 -21.65 -8.11
N GLU A 75 -3.98 -22.25 -7.18
CA GLU A 75 -4.91 -21.52 -6.30
C GLU A 75 -4.14 -20.58 -5.34
N ALA A 76 -3.04 -21.04 -4.75
CA ALA A 76 -2.19 -20.22 -3.90
C ALA A 76 -1.59 -19.05 -4.69
N PHE A 77 -1.09 -19.33 -5.90
CA PHE A 77 -0.56 -18.28 -6.78
C PHE A 77 -1.61 -17.24 -7.15
N LYS A 78 -2.84 -17.67 -7.47
CA LYS A 78 -3.96 -16.75 -7.71
C LYS A 78 -4.22 -15.85 -6.51
N ASN A 79 -4.30 -16.43 -5.30
CA ASN A 79 -4.54 -15.67 -4.08
C ASN A 79 -3.43 -14.63 -3.83
N ASP A 80 -2.18 -14.97 -4.10
CA ASP A 80 -1.04 -14.05 -3.98
C ASP A 80 -1.14 -12.89 -4.99
N VAL A 81 -1.46 -13.18 -6.25
CA VAL A 81 -1.63 -12.17 -7.31
C VAL A 81 -2.78 -11.21 -6.98
N ASP A 82 -3.92 -11.75 -6.56
CA ASP A 82 -5.11 -10.97 -6.19
C ASP A 82 -4.81 -10.08 -4.98
N LEU A 83 -4.19 -10.63 -3.94
CA LEU A 83 -3.79 -9.87 -2.75
C LEU A 83 -2.76 -8.79 -3.07
N PHE A 84 -1.74 -9.11 -3.88
CA PHE A 84 -0.73 -8.15 -4.30
C PHE A 84 -1.35 -6.98 -5.08
N THR A 85 -2.34 -7.25 -5.93
CA THR A 85 -3.07 -6.22 -6.68
C THR A 85 -3.81 -5.28 -5.73
N VAL A 86 -4.59 -5.83 -4.79
CA VAL A 86 -5.36 -5.03 -3.80
C VAL A 86 -4.44 -4.21 -2.90
N LEU A 87 -3.35 -4.82 -2.40
CA LEU A 87 -2.38 -4.11 -1.55
C LEU A 87 -1.63 -3.01 -2.31
N THR A 88 -1.41 -3.17 -3.60
CA THR A 88 -0.80 -2.12 -4.42
C THR A 88 -1.72 -0.90 -4.50
N ASP A 89 -3.01 -1.11 -4.79
CA ASP A 89 -4.00 -0.04 -4.88
C ASP A 89 -4.17 0.71 -3.54
N ILE A 90 -4.42 -0.03 -2.45
CA ILE A 90 -4.52 0.54 -1.10
C ILE A 90 -3.22 1.27 -0.72
N GLY A 91 -2.07 0.68 -1.03
CA GLY A 91 -0.77 1.26 -0.75
C GLY A 91 -0.55 2.60 -1.47
N THR A 92 -1.01 2.73 -2.72
CA THR A 92 -0.96 4.00 -3.46
C THR A 92 -1.80 5.08 -2.79
N ILE A 93 -3.03 4.75 -2.36
CA ILE A 93 -3.91 5.69 -1.66
C ILE A 93 -3.27 6.16 -0.35
N VAL A 94 -2.76 5.23 0.45
CA VAL A 94 -2.08 5.54 1.72
C VAL A 94 -0.84 6.40 1.50
N ALA A 95 -0.03 6.10 0.48
CA ALA A 95 1.17 6.86 0.17
C ALA A 95 0.86 8.31 -0.23
N SER A 96 -0.22 8.52 -1.01
CA SER A 96 -0.67 9.87 -1.39
C SER A 96 -1.06 10.69 -0.16
N VAL A 97 -1.93 10.15 0.70
CA VAL A 97 -2.38 10.83 1.92
C VAL A 97 -1.20 11.07 2.87
N ALA A 98 -0.30 10.11 3.03
CA ALA A 98 0.89 10.28 3.86
C ALA A 98 1.79 11.42 3.36
N SER A 99 1.95 11.57 2.03
CA SER A 99 2.70 12.68 1.45
C SER A 99 2.04 14.01 1.73
N GLU A 100 0.72 14.13 1.52
CA GLU A 100 -0.03 15.37 1.78
C GLU A 100 0.05 15.80 3.25
N VAL A 101 -0.02 14.83 4.17
CA VAL A 101 0.13 15.08 5.62
C VAL A 101 1.54 15.56 5.95
N ASP A 102 2.59 14.94 5.39
CA ASP A 102 3.97 15.35 5.66
C ASP A 102 4.29 16.73 5.06
N ASP A 103 3.84 16.99 3.82
CA ASP A 103 3.98 18.28 3.15
C ASP A 103 3.26 19.40 3.92
N THR A 104 2.04 19.15 4.39
CA THR A 104 1.26 20.11 5.20
C THR A 104 1.94 20.36 6.55
N ARG A 105 2.44 19.31 7.20
CA ARG A 105 3.19 19.41 8.45
C ARG A 105 4.46 20.23 8.28
N LEU A 106 5.20 20.05 7.18
CA LEU A 106 6.39 20.83 6.86
C LEU A 106 6.06 22.31 6.63
N ALA A 107 4.99 22.59 5.87
CA ALA A 107 4.55 23.96 5.59
C ALA A 107 4.13 24.71 6.87
N VAL A 108 3.23 24.13 7.68
CA VAL A 108 2.78 24.72 8.95
C VAL A 108 3.93 24.86 9.94
N GLY A 109 4.83 23.88 10.01
CA GLY A 109 6.00 23.94 10.88
C GLY A 109 6.98 25.05 10.50
N GLY A 110 7.12 25.34 9.20
CA GLY A 110 7.91 26.46 8.69
C GLY A 110 7.26 27.83 8.97
N GLU A 111 5.93 27.91 9.05
CA GLU A 111 5.20 29.14 9.42
C GLU A 111 5.24 29.42 10.92
N ALA A 112 5.34 28.37 11.75
CA ALA A 112 5.36 28.47 13.21
C ALA A 112 6.73 28.85 13.80
N MET A 113 7.82 28.76 13.04
CA MET A 113 9.19 29.11 13.45
C MET A 113 9.60 30.52 12.98
#